data_AF-A0A8J3Z8P9-F1
#
_entry.id   AF-A0A8J3Z8P9-F1
#
_cell.length_a   1.000
_cell.length_b   1.000
_cell.length_c   1.000
_cell.angle_alpha   90.00
_cell.angle_beta   90.00
_cell.angle_gamma   90.00
#
_symmetry.space_group_name_H-M   'P 1'
#
loop_
_entity.id
_entity.type
_entity.pdbx_description
1 polymer ?
#
loop_
_entity_poly.entity_id
_entity_poly.type
_entity_poly.pdbx_seq_one_letter_code
_entity_poly.pdbx_strand_id
1 'polypeptide(L)'
;MSKFNRMKARARSPIVAEATPSGVTHEGGAGYAHDAKSELFLLAVANVVGEDTFYEKASDRDRRFSGLVKAVAVADPDWTARFLGWLRTGANMRSASLVGALDAAHALLGAGLPGGRQLVSSVLQRADEPGEALAYWTATYGRAVPKPVKRGVADAVSRLYNERSLLKYDTAARGFRFGDVIDLVHPTPAADKPWQGDLFKHAIDRRHGRDEPPAASLRVLAANASLRTAARDDRARLADAGALKQAGMTWEDVLSAAGPAVEKARLWEAAIPRWGTWRCCVTSRASTRRVCPTTSPSGWRRSWPTPTRWPGRGSSRTGSSPRTSRRRRCGGGTRSTPRCGTRWRTCRRCRVARSSSSTRRRRCRRAGSRSGRRCRR
;
A
#
# COMPACT_ATOMS: atom_id res chain seq x y z
N MET A 1 34.28 -44.13 -12.07
CA MET A 1 33.68 -42.95 -11.39
C MET A 1 32.67 -43.43 -10.35
N SER A 2 32.89 -43.17 -9.07
CA SER A 2 32.03 -43.64 -7.97
C SER A 2 30.68 -42.92 -7.96
N LYS A 3 29.62 -43.61 -8.40
CA LYS A 3 28.24 -43.09 -8.52
C LYS A 3 27.63 -42.60 -7.18
N PHE A 4 28.15 -43.10 -6.05
CA PHE A 4 27.58 -42.86 -4.71
C PHE A 4 28.57 -42.24 -3.71
N ASN A 5 29.85 -42.15 -4.04
CA ASN A 5 30.85 -41.50 -3.20
C ASN A 5 31.03 -40.05 -3.65
N ARG A 6 30.10 -39.18 -3.23
CA ARG A 6 30.21 -37.72 -3.37
C ARG A 6 30.28 -37.15 -1.97
N MET A 7 31.29 -36.31 -1.68
CA MET A 7 31.29 -35.52 -0.45
C MET A 7 29.96 -34.75 -0.39
N LYS A 8 29.23 -34.85 0.72
CA LYS A 8 28.09 -33.95 0.97
C LYS A 8 28.65 -32.54 1.01
N ALA A 9 28.42 -31.76 -0.05
CA ALA A 9 28.70 -30.33 -0.02
C ALA A 9 27.95 -29.77 1.20
N ARG A 10 28.69 -29.23 2.18
CA ARG A 10 28.05 -28.48 3.26
C ARG A 10 27.29 -27.34 2.59
N ALA A 11 25.97 -27.32 2.75
CA ALA A 11 25.15 -26.23 2.24
C ALA A 11 25.69 -24.94 2.87
N ARG A 12 26.32 -24.08 2.07
CA ARG A 12 26.70 -22.74 2.52
C ARG A 12 25.43 -21.90 2.41
N SER A 13 24.94 -21.42 3.54
CA SER A 13 23.89 -20.41 3.54
C SER A 13 24.43 -19.16 2.83
N PRO A 14 23.67 -18.54 1.92
CA PRO A 14 24.05 -17.24 1.35
C PRO A 14 23.96 -16.12 2.39
N ILE A 15 23.28 -16.35 3.52
CA ILE A 15 23.22 -15.45 4.67
C ILE A 15 24.44 -15.71 5.54
N VAL A 16 25.28 -14.69 5.70
CA VAL A 16 26.49 -14.71 6.51
C VAL A 16 26.21 -13.96 7.82
N ALA A 17 26.53 -14.61 8.92
CA ALA A 17 26.52 -14.04 10.27
C ALA A 17 27.91 -14.19 10.88
N GLU A 18 28.24 -13.33 11.83
CA GLU A 18 29.46 -13.46 12.62
C GLU A 18 29.48 -14.79 13.39
N ALA A 19 30.67 -15.35 13.57
CA ALA A 19 30.86 -16.61 14.30
C ALA A 19 30.80 -16.42 15.84
N THR A 20 31.01 -15.19 16.30
CA THR A 20 31.04 -14.83 17.72
C THR A 20 30.01 -13.73 17.94
N PRO A 21 29.21 -13.78 19.02
CA PRO A 21 28.20 -12.76 19.26
C PRO A 21 28.87 -11.42 19.59
N SER A 22 28.48 -10.39 18.86
CA SER A 22 28.95 -9.01 19.04
C SER A 22 27.92 -8.13 19.75
N GLY A 23 26.68 -8.63 19.93
CA GLY A 23 25.60 -7.88 20.55
C GLY A 23 24.67 -8.75 21.40
N VAL A 24 23.59 -8.12 21.86
CA VAL A 24 22.51 -8.79 22.61
C VAL A 24 21.17 -8.55 21.93
N THR A 25 20.27 -9.54 21.99
CA THR A 25 18.89 -9.39 21.53
C THR A 25 18.08 -8.56 22.52
N HIS A 26 16.86 -8.13 22.14
CA HIS A 26 15.96 -7.40 23.02
C HIS A 26 15.58 -8.15 24.30
N GLU A 27 15.67 -9.49 24.30
CA GLU A 27 15.42 -10.35 25.46
C GLU A 27 16.72 -10.73 26.20
N GLY A 28 17.85 -10.09 25.88
CA GLY A 28 19.13 -10.28 26.55
C GLY A 28 19.92 -11.52 26.13
N GLY A 29 19.51 -12.22 25.07
CA GLY A 29 20.27 -13.36 24.51
C GLY A 29 21.44 -12.92 23.64
N ALA A 30 22.36 -13.84 23.31
CA ALA A 30 23.49 -13.57 22.42
C ALA A 30 23.02 -13.21 20.99
N GLY A 31 23.45 -12.05 20.48
CA GLY A 31 23.15 -11.55 19.13
C GLY A 31 24.37 -11.61 18.21
N TYR A 32 24.15 -12.05 16.97
CA TYR A 32 25.18 -12.22 15.94
C TYR A 32 24.88 -11.25 14.80
N ALA A 33 25.81 -10.35 14.48
CA ALA A 33 25.59 -9.41 13.40
C ALA A 33 25.71 -10.11 12.04
N HIS A 34 24.94 -9.61 11.07
CA HIS A 34 25.00 -10.03 9.67
C HIS A 34 25.83 -9.05 8.85
N ASP A 35 26.44 -9.51 7.76
CA ASP A 35 27.01 -8.59 6.79
C ASP A 35 25.90 -7.76 6.11
N ALA A 36 26.25 -6.62 5.53
CA ALA A 36 25.27 -5.65 5.03
C ALA A 36 24.26 -6.24 4.02
N LYS A 37 24.69 -7.18 3.15
CA LYS A 37 23.79 -7.82 2.17
C LYS A 37 22.84 -8.81 2.84
N SER A 38 23.34 -9.60 3.79
CA SER A 38 22.53 -10.55 4.55
C SER A 38 21.51 -9.84 5.44
N GLU A 39 21.94 -8.79 6.14
CA GLU A 39 21.05 -7.98 6.97
C GLU A 39 19.96 -7.32 6.12
N LEU A 40 20.35 -6.73 4.99
CA LEU A 40 19.40 -6.13 4.05
C LEU A 40 18.40 -7.15 3.53
N PHE A 41 18.85 -8.35 3.16
CA PHE A 41 17.97 -9.41 2.67
C PHE A 41 16.93 -9.80 3.73
N LEU A 42 17.38 -10.11 4.95
CA LEU A 42 16.51 -10.52 6.05
C LEU A 42 15.51 -9.42 6.42
N LEU A 43 15.99 -8.19 6.51
CA LEU A 43 15.15 -7.05 6.84
C LEU A 43 14.10 -6.80 5.75
N ALA A 44 14.50 -6.78 4.47
CA ALA A 44 13.62 -6.43 3.35
C ALA A 44 12.46 -7.41 3.16
N VAL A 45 12.69 -8.72 3.30
CA VAL A 45 11.66 -9.75 3.10
C VAL A 45 10.59 -9.68 4.19
N ALA A 46 10.94 -9.20 5.38
CA ALA A 46 10.00 -9.01 6.48
C ALA A 46 9.48 -7.55 6.58
N ASN A 47 9.99 -6.61 5.77
CA ASN A 47 9.70 -5.18 5.98
C ASN A 47 8.34 -4.79 5.43
N VAL A 48 7.43 -4.45 6.35
CA VAL A 48 6.19 -3.75 6.04
C VAL A 48 6.41 -2.29 6.45
N VAL A 49 6.79 -1.47 5.46
CA VAL A 49 7.17 -0.07 5.67
C VAL A 49 6.10 0.68 6.46
N GLY A 50 6.51 1.41 7.51
CA GLY A 50 5.61 2.18 8.36
C GLY A 50 4.88 1.40 9.46
N GLU A 51 5.14 0.10 9.62
CA GLU A 51 4.50 -0.72 10.66
C GLU A 51 5.48 -1.08 11.78
N ASP A 52 4.99 -0.98 13.02
CA ASP A 52 5.73 -1.42 14.21
C ASP A 52 5.83 -2.96 14.25
N THR A 53 6.88 -3.46 14.89
CA THR A 53 7.01 -4.87 15.25
C THR A 53 6.99 -5.01 16.77
N PHE A 54 6.99 -6.26 17.26
CA PHE A 54 6.98 -6.51 18.70
C PHE A 54 8.16 -5.85 19.44
N TYR A 55 9.33 -5.75 18.79
CA TYR A 55 10.56 -5.26 19.40
C TYR A 55 11.08 -3.92 18.84
N GLU A 56 10.66 -3.54 17.62
CA GLU A 56 11.17 -2.35 16.95
C GLU A 56 10.04 -1.43 16.48
N LYS A 57 10.25 -0.12 16.64
CA LYS A 57 9.41 0.91 16.03
C LYS A 57 9.61 0.96 14.51
N ALA A 58 8.54 1.25 13.79
CA ALA A 58 8.54 1.42 12.34
C ALA A 58 9.63 2.39 11.86
N SER A 59 9.76 3.55 12.51
CA SER A 59 10.70 4.59 12.09
C SER A 59 12.17 4.17 12.17
N ASP A 60 12.53 3.39 13.19
CA ASP A 60 13.91 2.95 13.39
C ASP A 60 14.25 1.83 12.42
N ARG A 61 13.30 0.93 12.20
CA ARG A 61 13.41 -0.16 11.23
C ARG A 61 13.51 0.34 9.79
N ASP A 62 12.69 1.32 9.42
CA ASP A 62 12.72 1.95 8.09
C ASP A 62 14.02 2.74 7.88
N ARG A 63 14.54 3.42 8.91
CA ARG A 63 15.84 4.10 8.84
C ARG A 63 16.98 3.10 8.61
N ARG A 64 16.96 1.97 9.31
CA ARG A 64 17.94 0.88 9.15
C ARG A 64 17.89 0.27 7.76
N PHE A 65 16.68 -0.03 7.26
CA PHE A 65 16.46 -0.49 5.89
C PHE A 65 17.02 0.51 4.87
N SER A 66 16.65 1.79 4.98
CA SER A 66 17.14 2.86 4.10
C SER A 66 18.67 2.97 4.12
N GLY A 67 19.28 2.94 5.29
CA GLY A 67 20.73 3.00 5.45
C GLY A 67 21.44 1.83 4.76
N LEU A 68 20.97 0.60 4.97
CA LEU A 68 21.52 -0.60 4.35
C LEU A 68 21.38 -0.57 2.82
N VAL A 69 20.21 -0.20 2.31
CA VAL A 69 19.98 -0.05 0.86
C VAL A 69 20.97 0.94 0.26
N LYS A 70 21.13 2.12 0.87
CA LYS A 70 22.03 3.17 0.37
C LYS A 70 23.49 2.71 0.36
N ALA A 71 23.93 2.06 1.43
CA ALA A 71 25.30 1.53 1.54
C ALA A 71 25.57 0.46 0.48
N VAL A 72 24.67 -0.53 0.36
CA VAL A 72 24.83 -1.63 -0.59
C VAL A 72 24.66 -1.18 -2.04
N ALA A 73 23.81 -0.17 -2.31
CA ALA A 73 23.63 0.40 -3.64
C ALA A 73 24.92 1.00 -4.19
N VAL A 74 25.72 1.67 -3.36
CA VAL A 74 27.00 2.25 -3.77
C VAL A 74 28.09 1.19 -3.85
N ALA A 75 28.09 0.23 -2.92
CA ALA A 75 29.10 -0.84 -2.89
C ALA A 75 28.94 -1.87 -4.02
N ASP A 76 27.70 -2.22 -4.38
CA ASP A 76 27.39 -3.19 -5.43
C ASP A 76 26.04 -2.83 -6.11
N PRO A 77 26.07 -1.90 -7.09
CA PRO A 77 24.88 -1.47 -7.81
C PRO A 77 24.15 -2.61 -8.53
N ASP A 78 24.91 -3.54 -9.12
CA ASP A 78 24.38 -4.66 -9.89
C ASP A 78 23.64 -5.66 -9.01
N TRP A 79 24.20 -6.00 -7.85
CA TRP A 79 23.51 -6.81 -6.86
C TRP A 79 22.24 -6.13 -6.37
N THR A 80 22.30 -4.82 -6.09
CA THR A 80 21.15 -4.05 -5.60
C THR A 80 20.01 -4.03 -6.62
N ALA A 81 20.32 -3.84 -7.90
CA ALA A 81 19.33 -3.85 -8.96
C ALA A 81 18.64 -5.22 -9.11
N ARG A 82 19.40 -6.32 -9.08
CA ARG A 82 18.85 -7.68 -9.11
C ARG A 82 18.02 -7.97 -7.87
N PHE A 83 18.51 -7.58 -6.70
CA PHE A 83 17.85 -7.80 -5.42
C PHE A 83 16.50 -7.10 -5.36
N LEU A 84 16.42 -5.81 -5.68
CA LEU A 84 15.16 -5.06 -5.65
C LEU A 84 14.18 -5.54 -6.74
N GLY A 85 14.68 -5.95 -7.91
CA GLY A 85 13.86 -6.59 -8.94
C GLY A 85 13.24 -7.91 -8.46
N TRP A 86 14.03 -8.75 -7.77
CA TRP A 86 13.55 -9.98 -7.16
C TRP A 86 12.60 -9.70 -5.98
N LEU A 87 12.89 -8.71 -5.15
CA LEU A 87 12.05 -8.32 -4.02
C LEU A 87 10.63 -7.95 -4.52
N ARG A 88 10.55 -7.28 -5.68
CA ARG A 88 9.28 -6.89 -6.28
C ARG A 88 8.50 -8.04 -6.91
N THR A 89 9.19 -8.97 -7.59
CA THR A 89 8.58 -10.01 -8.43
C THR A 89 8.55 -11.39 -7.78
N GLY A 90 9.66 -11.80 -7.16
CA GLY A 90 9.83 -13.08 -6.49
C GLY A 90 9.27 -13.08 -5.07
N ALA A 91 9.67 -12.10 -4.24
CA ALA A 91 9.15 -11.99 -2.88
C ALA A 91 7.80 -11.25 -2.79
N ASN A 92 7.38 -10.61 -3.89
CA ASN A 92 6.14 -9.84 -4.01
C ASN A 92 5.99 -8.71 -2.96
N MET A 93 7.12 -8.16 -2.52
CA MET A 93 7.18 -7.08 -1.54
C MET A 93 7.05 -5.73 -2.26
N ARG A 94 5.88 -5.11 -2.18
CA ARG A 94 5.60 -3.83 -2.85
C ARG A 94 6.36 -2.66 -2.21
N SER A 95 6.05 -2.35 -0.95
CA SER A 95 6.50 -1.11 -0.31
C SER A 95 8.01 -1.08 -0.13
N ALA A 96 8.60 -2.19 0.33
CA ALA A 96 10.04 -2.32 0.50
C ALA A 96 10.81 -2.15 -0.84
N SER A 97 10.30 -2.72 -1.94
CA SER A 97 10.93 -2.56 -3.26
C SER A 97 10.88 -1.12 -3.76
N LEU A 98 9.75 -0.44 -3.57
CA LEU A 98 9.57 0.96 -3.99
C LEU A 98 10.48 1.90 -3.20
N VAL A 99 10.45 1.81 -1.87
CA VAL A 99 11.30 2.62 -0.98
C VAL A 99 12.77 2.33 -1.26
N GLY A 100 13.14 1.05 -1.35
CA GLY A 100 14.51 0.63 -1.62
C GLY A 100 15.03 1.16 -2.96
N ALA A 101 14.23 1.14 -4.02
CA ALA A 101 14.67 1.67 -5.32
C ALA A 101 14.90 3.18 -5.30
N LEU A 102 14.07 3.94 -4.60
CA LEU A 102 14.22 5.40 -4.49
C LEU A 102 15.43 5.76 -3.62
N ASP A 103 15.65 5.05 -2.52
CA ASP A 103 16.81 5.22 -1.66
C ASP A 103 18.12 4.85 -2.36
N ALA A 104 18.12 3.73 -3.09
CA ALA A 104 19.24 3.34 -3.93
C ALA A 104 19.49 4.37 -5.04
N ALA A 105 18.46 4.85 -5.72
CA ALA A 105 18.60 5.88 -6.76
C ALA A 105 19.16 7.19 -6.19
N HIS A 106 18.77 7.57 -4.97
CA HIS A 106 19.34 8.72 -4.27
C HIS A 106 20.84 8.51 -3.95
N ALA A 107 21.22 7.34 -3.43
CA ALA A 107 22.61 7.03 -3.12
C ALA A 107 23.51 6.97 -4.37
N LEU A 108 23.04 6.30 -5.43
CA LEU A 108 23.74 6.24 -6.72
C LEU A 108 23.97 7.65 -7.28
N LEU A 109 22.95 8.51 -7.23
CA LEU A 109 23.08 9.90 -7.66
C LEU A 109 24.13 10.67 -6.84
N GLY A 110 24.11 10.52 -5.51
CA GLY A 110 25.09 11.16 -4.63
C GLY A 110 26.52 10.69 -4.87
N ALA A 111 26.70 9.43 -5.29
CA ALA A 111 27.99 8.84 -5.64
C ALA A 111 28.40 9.06 -7.11
N GLY A 112 27.57 9.73 -7.93
CA GLY A 112 27.84 9.90 -9.37
C GLY A 112 27.72 8.61 -10.20
N LEU A 113 27.08 7.57 -9.67
CA LEU A 113 26.91 6.28 -10.32
C LEU A 113 25.62 6.22 -11.17
N PRO A 114 25.64 5.56 -12.34
CA PRO A 114 24.47 5.40 -13.19
C PRO A 114 23.48 4.36 -12.63
N GLY A 115 22.32 4.20 -13.29
CA GLY A 115 21.39 3.08 -13.04
C GLY A 115 20.11 3.44 -12.28
N GLY A 116 20.05 4.62 -11.63
CA GLY A 116 18.87 5.04 -10.86
C GLY A 116 17.56 5.08 -11.67
N ARG A 117 17.61 5.44 -12.97
CA ARG A 117 16.44 5.47 -13.86
C ARG A 117 15.84 4.07 -14.04
N GLN A 118 16.68 3.12 -14.46
CA GLN A 118 16.29 1.75 -14.75
C GLN A 118 15.79 1.05 -13.49
N LEU A 119 16.45 1.30 -12.36
CA LEU A 119 16.07 0.75 -11.06
C LEU A 119 14.68 1.22 -10.60
N VAL A 120 14.41 2.53 -10.68
CA VAL A 120 13.09 3.07 -10.33
C VAL A 120 12.01 2.51 -11.26
N SER A 121 12.26 2.48 -12.57
CA SER A 121 11.28 1.95 -13.53
C SER A 121 10.96 0.46 -13.30
N SER A 122 11.94 -0.36 -12.90
CA SER A 122 11.77 -1.82 -12.79
C SER A 122 10.88 -2.24 -11.62
N VAL A 123 10.91 -1.51 -10.50
CA VAL A 123 10.12 -1.85 -9.30
C VAL A 123 8.67 -1.34 -9.38
N LEU A 124 8.40 -0.34 -10.22
CA LEU A 124 7.06 0.18 -10.45
C LEU A 124 6.31 -0.77 -11.40
N GLN A 125 5.26 -1.40 -10.89
CA GLN A 125 4.46 -2.42 -11.59
C GLN A 125 2.95 -2.18 -11.48
N ARG A 126 2.50 -1.24 -10.64
CA ARG A 126 1.09 -0.85 -10.56
C ARG A 126 0.91 0.64 -10.85
N ALA A 127 -0.21 0.99 -11.45
CA ALA A 127 -0.45 2.36 -11.90
C ALA A 127 -0.65 3.38 -10.76
N ASP A 128 -0.91 2.93 -9.52
CA ASP A 128 -0.91 3.81 -8.34
C ASP A 128 0.51 4.12 -7.80
N GLU A 129 1.50 3.28 -8.12
CA GLU A 129 2.86 3.36 -7.57
C GLU A 129 3.66 4.59 -8.07
N PRO A 130 3.52 5.10 -9.31
CA PRO A 130 4.16 6.36 -9.71
C PRO A 130 3.82 7.55 -8.81
N GLY A 131 2.56 7.68 -8.39
CA GLY A 131 2.14 8.74 -7.46
C GLY A 131 2.68 8.51 -6.04
N GLU A 132 2.72 7.26 -5.59
CA GLU A 132 3.31 6.87 -4.31
C GLU A 132 4.82 7.12 -4.27
N ALA A 133 5.54 6.84 -5.35
CA ALA A 133 6.97 7.09 -5.46
C ALA A 133 7.29 8.58 -5.36
N LEU A 134 6.50 9.44 -6.00
CA LEU A 134 6.64 10.89 -5.88
C LEU A 134 6.25 11.39 -4.49
N ALA A 135 5.21 10.82 -3.87
CA ALA A 135 4.85 11.13 -2.50
C ALA A 135 5.98 10.80 -1.52
N TYR A 136 6.55 9.61 -1.63
CA TYR A 136 7.69 9.20 -0.82
C TYR A 136 8.90 10.12 -1.06
N TRP A 137 9.27 10.35 -2.32
CA TRP A 137 10.40 11.21 -2.64
C TRP A 137 10.24 12.61 -2.06
N THR A 138 9.06 13.21 -2.25
CA THR A 138 8.80 14.58 -1.79
C THR A 138 8.75 14.71 -0.27
N ALA A 139 8.30 13.67 0.43
CA ALA A 139 8.32 13.61 1.88
C ALA A 139 9.74 13.42 2.46
N THR A 140 10.57 12.61 1.80
CA THR A 140 11.90 12.20 2.32
C THR A 140 13.03 13.13 1.86
N TYR A 141 13.05 13.50 0.59
CA TYR A 141 14.13 14.24 -0.07
C TYR A 141 13.72 15.66 -0.51
N GLY A 142 12.45 16.01 -0.32
CA GLY A 142 11.91 17.31 -0.71
C GLY A 142 11.42 17.38 -2.16
N ARG A 143 10.94 18.58 -2.55
CA ARG A 143 10.20 18.78 -3.82
C ARG A 143 11.06 18.66 -5.08
N ALA A 144 12.38 18.77 -4.97
CA ALA A 144 13.28 18.67 -6.10
C ALA A 144 13.50 17.20 -6.47
N VAL A 145 12.78 16.72 -7.48
CA VAL A 145 12.94 15.35 -8.00
C VAL A 145 14.04 15.33 -9.08
N PRO A 146 15.15 14.58 -8.88
CA PRO A 146 16.24 14.50 -9.85
C PRO A 146 15.84 13.86 -11.18
N LYS A 147 16.58 14.19 -12.23
CA LYS A 147 16.33 13.73 -13.61
C LYS A 147 16.26 12.20 -13.76
N PRO A 148 17.16 11.38 -13.14
CA PRO A 148 17.07 9.93 -13.24
C PRO A 148 15.77 9.36 -12.65
N VAL A 149 15.34 9.90 -11.51
CA VAL A 149 14.11 9.48 -10.83
C VAL A 149 12.88 9.89 -11.64
N LYS A 150 12.81 11.16 -12.10
CA LYS A 150 11.72 11.61 -12.99
C LYS A 150 11.59 10.74 -14.23
N ARG A 151 12.72 10.43 -14.89
CA ARG A 151 12.73 9.57 -16.08
C ARG A 151 12.31 8.13 -15.77
N GLY A 152 12.71 7.56 -14.64
CA GLY A 152 12.30 6.22 -14.24
C GLY A 152 10.79 6.14 -13.96
N VAL A 153 10.24 7.15 -13.31
CA VAL A 153 8.79 7.27 -13.10
C VAL A 153 8.06 7.48 -14.44
N ALA A 154 8.60 8.31 -15.34
CA ALA A 154 8.02 8.53 -16.67
C ALA A 154 7.95 7.22 -17.48
N ASP A 155 9.02 6.42 -17.49
CA ASP A 155 9.06 5.11 -18.16
C ASP A 155 7.98 4.17 -17.60
N ALA A 156 7.80 4.16 -16.27
CA ALA A 156 6.75 3.40 -15.62
C ALA A 156 5.34 3.92 -16.00
N VAL A 157 5.14 5.23 -16.08
CA VAL A 157 3.87 5.83 -16.51
C VAL A 157 3.50 5.38 -17.92
N SER A 158 4.41 5.48 -18.89
CA SER A 158 4.15 5.05 -20.28
C SER A 158 3.79 3.56 -20.37
N ARG A 159 4.39 2.72 -19.52
CA ARG A 159 4.06 1.29 -19.44
C ARG A 159 2.72 1.01 -18.75
N LEU A 160 2.46 1.64 -17.61
CA LEU A 160 1.39 1.26 -16.68
C LEU A 160 0.07 2.00 -16.92
N TYR A 161 0.11 3.22 -17.45
CA TYR A 161 -1.10 4.03 -17.59
C TYR A 161 -1.89 3.60 -18.81
N ASN A 162 -3.14 3.22 -18.53
CA ASN A 162 -4.18 2.87 -19.48
C ASN A 162 -5.55 3.31 -18.94
N GLU A 163 -6.58 3.28 -19.78
CA GLU A 163 -7.94 3.74 -19.43
C GLU A 163 -8.49 3.07 -18.16
N ARG A 164 -8.32 1.76 -18.01
CA ARG A 164 -8.79 1.01 -16.83
C ARG A 164 -8.02 1.39 -15.56
N SER A 165 -6.72 1.62 -15.69
CA SER A 165 -5.89 2.03 -14.56
C SER A 165 -6.28 3.41 -14.04
N LEU A 166 -6.63 4.34 -14.94
CA LEU A 166 -7.14 5.66 -14.57
C LEU A 166 -8.42 5.52 -13.76
N LEU A 167 -9.42 4.78 -14.29
CA LEU A 167 -10.69 4.54 -13.60
C LEU A 167 -10.52 3.93 -12.21
N LYS A 168 -9.57 3.01 -12.06
CA LYS A 168 -9.36 2.25 -10.82
C LYS A 168 -8.57 3.02 -9.75
N TYR A 169 -7.55 3.78 -10.17
CA TYR A 169 -6.54 4.30 -9.24
C TYR A 169 -6.57 5.84 -9.09
N ASP A 170 -7.12 6.58 -10.05
CA ASP A 170 -7.23 8.04 -9.98
C ASP A 170 -8.45 8.47 -9.15
N THR A 171 -8.26 8.62 -7.84
CA THR A 171 -9.31 9.08 -6.92
C THR A 171 -8.95 10.43 -6.28
N ALA A 172 -9.97 11.25 -6.01
CA ALA A 172 -9.79 12.58 -5.41
C ALA A 172 -9.17 12.56 -4.00
N ALA A 173 -9.18 11.40 -3.32
CA ALA A 173 -8.60 11.22 -2.00
C ALA A 173 -7.07 11.05 -2.01
N ARG A 174 -6.43 10.94 -3.18
CA ARG A 174 -4.97 10.78 -3.28
C ARG A 174 -4.28 12.14 -3.36
N GLY A 175 -3.14 12.26 -2.66
CA GLY A 175 -2.31 13.47 -2.68
C GLY A 175 -1.67 13.71 -4.05
N PHE A 176 -1.17 12.65 -4.68
CA PHE A 176 -0.74 12.64 -6.08
C PHE A 176 -1.75 11.90 -6.93
N ARG A 177 -2.40 12.63 -7.85
CA ARG A 177 -3.29 12.07 -8.87
C ARG A 177 -2.53 11.87 -10.17
N PHE A 178 -3.12 11.13 -11.11
CA PHE A 178 -2.47 10.82 -12.38
C PHE A 178 -2.05 12.08 -13.14
N GLY A 179 -2.92 13.11 -13.16
CA GLY A 179 -2.58 14.42 -13.74
C GLY A 179 -1.34 15.05 -13.11
N ASP A 180 -1.21 15.03 -11.77
CA ASP A 180 -0.02 15.59 -11.09
C ASP A 180 1.26 14.83 -11.45
N VAL A 181 1.18 13.50 -11.55
CA VAL A 181 2.32 12.67 -11.95
C VAL A 181 2.76 13.04 -13.36
N ILE A 182 1.82 13.12 -14.30
CA ILE A 182 2.09 13.45 -15.70
C ILE A 182 2.68 14.86 -15.83
N ASP A 183 2.09 15.84 -15.13
CA ASP A 183 2.58 17.23 -15.10
C ASP A 183 4.00 17.33 -14.54
N LEU A 184 4.40 16.46 -13.60
CA LEU A 184 5.72 16.54 -12.96
C LEU A 184 6.83 15.84 -13.75
N VAL A 185 6.51 14.70 -14.39
CA VAL A 185 7.50 13.83 -15.04
C VAL A 185 7.51 13.94 -16.56
N HIS A 186 6.49 14.56 -17.16
CA HIS A 186 6.35 14.75 -18.61
C HIS A 186 6.63 13.48 -19.42
N PRO A 187 5.85 12.40 -19.21
CA PRO A 187 6.07 11.14 -19.88
C PRO A 187 5.78 11.24 -21.39
N THR A 188 6.59 10.55 -22.19
CA THR A 188 6.31 10.38 -23.62
C THR A 188 5.36 9.20 -23.82
N PRO A 189 4.26 9.35 -24.57
CA PRO A 189 3.39 8.22 -24.92
C PRO A 189 4.17 7.07 -25.54
N ALA A 190 3.81 5.84 -25.20
CA ALA A 190 4.43 4.65 -25.75
C ALA A 190 4.08 4.52 -27.25
N ALA A 191 5.06 4.13 -28.07
CA ALA A 191 4.91 4.07 -29.52
C ALA A 191 3.82 3.08 -29.97
N ASP A 192 3.57 2.03 -29.18
CA ASP A 192 2.52 1.02 -29.39
C ASP A 192 1.12 1.48 -28.94
N LYS A 193 0.99 2.68 -28.34
CA LYS A 193 -0.26 3.20 -27.78
C LYS A 193 -0.55 4.61 -28.30
N PRO A 194 -0.98 4.76 -29.56
CA PRO A 194 -1.25 6.08 -30.16
C PRO A 194 -2.32 6.90 -29.40
N TRP A 195 -3.25 6.22 -28.72
CA TRP A 195 -4.30 6.83 -27.88
C TRP A 195 -3.81 7.34 -26.52
N GLN A 196 -2.57 7.03 -26.11
CA GLN A 196 -2.10 7.34 -24.75
C GLN A 196 -1.87 8.84 -24.54
N GLY A 197 -1.57 9.59 -25.61
CA GLY A 197 -1.52 11.06 -25.54
C GLY A 197 -2.87 11.66 -25.11
N ASP A 198 -3.97 11.17 -25.69
CA ASP A 198 -5.32 11.59 -25.32
C ASP A 198 -5.66 11.20 -23.88
N LEU A 199 -5.21 10.01 -23.43
CA LEU A 199 -5.37 9.59 -22.04
C LEU A 199 -4.65 10.55 -21.08
N PHE A 200 -3.43 10.96 -21.41
CA PHE A 200 -2.66 11.89 -20.58
C PHE A 200 -3.33 13.26 -20.52
N LYS A 201 -3.76 13.80 -21.66
CA LYS A 201 -4.55 15.03 -21.70
C LYS A 201 -5.81 14.91 -20.83
N HIS A 202 -6.59 13.83 -20.97
CA HIS A 202 -7.80 13.62 -20.19
C HIS A 202 -7.52 13.53 -18.67
N ALA A 203 -6.44 12.88 -18.25
CA ALA A 203 -6.04 12.80 -16.85
C ALA A 203 -5.65 14.16 -16.26
N ILE A 204 -4.95 14.99 -17.05
CA ILE A 204 -4.60 16.38 -16.69
C ILE A 204 -5.87 17.23 -16.60
N ASP A 205 -6.76 17.15 -17.60
CA ASP A 205 -8.03 17.88 -17.65
C ASP A 205 -8.89 17.57 -16.41
N ARG A 206 -9.04 16.29 -16.06
CA ARG A 206 -9.70 15.84 -14.82
C ARG A 206 -9.07 16.37 -13.53
N ARG A 207 -7.75 16.61 -13.52
CA ARG A 207 -7.06 17.14 -12.34
C ARG A 207 -7.35 18.64 -12.18
N HIS A 208 -7.36 19.38 -13.27
CA HIS A 208 -7.57 20.83 -13.28
C HIS A 208 -9.04 21.25 -13.38
N GLY A 209 -9.99 20.29 -13.34
CA GLY A 209 -11.42 20.58 -13.36
C GLY A 209 -11.93 21.03 -14.74
N ARG A 210 -11.28 20.59 -15.81
CA ARG A 210 -11.75 20.79 -17.19
C ARG A 210 -12.66 19.62 -17.55
N ASP A 211 -13.97 19.85 -17.54
CA ASP A 211 -15.01 18.83 -17.78
C ASP A 211 -15.16 18.49 -19.28
N GLU A 212 -14.05 18.21 -19.96
CA GLU A 212 -14.06 17.76 -21.34
C GLU A 212 -14.45 16.27 -21.42
N PRO A 213 -15.34 15.90 -22.35
CA PRO A 213 -15.66 14.48 -22.57
C PRO A 213 -14.41 13.72 -23.05
N PRO A 214 -14.28 12.42 -22.73
CA PRO A 214 -13.18 11.60 -23.23
C PRO A 214 -13.13 11.64 -24.77
N ALA A 215 -11.92 11.71 -25.33
CA ALA A 215 -11.73 11.61 -26.78
C ALA A 215 -12.24 10.26 -27.30
N ALA A 216 -12.65 10.22 -28.59
CA ALA A 216 -13.19 9.00 -29.21
C ALA A 216 -12.19 7.82 -29.25
N SER A 217 -10.89 8.11 -29.18
CA SER A 217 -9.81 7.13 -29.04
C SER A 217 -9.87 6.37 -27.70
N LEU A 218 -10.45 6.98 -26.66
CA LEU A 218 -10.56 6.45 -25.30
C LEU A 218 -11.88 5.68 -25.13
N ARG A 219 -11.97 4.54 -25.79
CA ARG A 219 -13.21 3.73 -25.90
C ARG A 219 -13.75 3.27 -24.55
N VAL A 220 -12.88 2.87 -23.63
CA VAL A 220 -13.29 2.40 -22.30
C VAL A 220 -13.81 3.55 -21.46
N LEU A 221 -13.14 4.71 -21.50
CA LEU A 221 -13.59 5.91 -20.79
C LEU A 221 -14.91 6.45 -21.35
N ALA A 222 -15.06 6.47 -22.67
CA ALA A 222 -16.32 6.84 -23.33
C ALA A 222 -17.45 5.89 -22.91
N ALA A 223 -17.24 4.57 -23.01
CA ALA A 223 -18.22 3.57 -22.55
C ALA A 223 -18.53 3.70 -21.06
N ASN A 224 -17.54 4.03 -20.22
CA ASN A 224 -17.74 4.28 -18.80
C ASN A 224 -18.64 5.48 -18.55
N ALA A 225 -18.36 6.61 -19.23
CA ALA A 225 -19.16 7.82 -19.12
C ALA A 225 -20.61 7.57 -19.56
N SER A 226 -20.81 6.94 -20.73
CA SER A 226 -22.13 6.59 -21.24
C SER A 226 -22.90 5.68 -20.30
N LEU A 227 -22.26 4.62 -19.78
CA LEU A 227 -22.90 3.70 -18.84
C LEU A 227 -23.26 4.39 -17.51
N ARG A 228 -22.37 5.23 -16.99
CA ARG A 228 -22.65 5.98 -15.75
C ARG A 228 -23.80 6.97 -15.94
N THR A 229 -23.91 7.61 -17.10
CA THR A 229 -25.06 8.48 -17.42
C THR A 229 -26.34 7.66 -17.50
N ALA A 230 -26.36 6.59 -18.30
CA ALA A 230 -27.54 5.72 -18.42
C ALA A 230 -27.97 5.11 -17.07
N ALA A 231 -27.01 4.78 -16.19
CA ALA A 231 -27.28 4.23 -14.87
C ALA A 231 -27.87 5.24 -13.87
N ARG A 232 -27.79 6.55 -14.14
CA ARG A 232 -28.49 7.57 -13.33
C ARG A 232 -29.99 7.50 -13.56
N ASP A 233 -30.40 7.22 -14.80
CA ASP A 233 -31.80 7.13 -15.21
C ASP A 233 -32.37 5.73 -14.91
N ASP A 234 -31.60 4.68 -15.27
CA ASP A 234 -31.97 3.28 -15.06
C ASP A 234 -30.82 2.50 -14.43
N ARG A 235 -30.91 2.31 -13.11
CA ARG A 235 -29.89 1.56 -12.36
C ARG A 235 -29.80 0.09 -12.76
N ALA A 236 -30.81 -0.51 -13.40
CA ALA A 236 -30.78 -1.90 -13.84
C ALA A 236 -29.70 -2.14 -14.92
N ARG A 237 -29.28 -1.09 -15.64
CA ARG A 237 -28.15 -1.12 -16.58
C ARG A 237 -26.83 -1.59 -15.93
N LEU A 238 -26.68 -1.45 -14.61
CA LEU A 238 -25.53 -1.93 -13.86
C LEU A 238 -25.53 -3.45 -13.61
N ALA A 239 -26.56 -4.18 -14.06
CA ALA A 239 -26.61 -5.64 -14.04
C ALA A 239 -26.17 -6.29 -15.37
N ASP A 240 -25.83 -5.49 -16.40
CA ASP A 240 -25.32 -6.02 -17.68
C ASP A 240 -23.81 -6.28 -17.63
N ALA A 241 -23.42 -7.56 -17.61
CA ALA A 241 -22.02 -7.97 -17.54
C ALA A 241 -21.17 -7.47 -18.75
N GLY A 242 -21.76 -7.41 -19.94
CA GLY A 242 -21.11 -6.96 -21.17
C GLY A 242 -20.82 -5.46 -21.13
N ALA A 243 -21.84 -4.66 -20.78
CA ALA A 243 -21.70 -3.22 -20.62
C ALA A 243 -20.66 -2.86 -19.55
N LEU A 244 -20.68 -3.56 -18.41
CA LEU A 244 -19.69 -3.34 -17.34
C LEU A 244 -18.26 -3.66 -17.78
N LYS A 245 -18.07 -4.71 -18.59
CA LYS A 245 -16.75 -5.09 -19.13
C LYS A 245 -16.23 -4.04 -20.11
N GLN A 246 -17.08 -3.55 -21.01
CA GLN A 246 -16.72 -2.50 -21.98
C GLN A 246 -16.41 -1.18 -21.30
N ALA A 247 -17.20 -0.82 -20.28
CA ALA A 247 -16.99 0.37 -19.46
C ALA A 247 -15.81 0.26 -18.49
N GLY A 248 -15.15 -0.89 -18.37
CA GLY A 248 -14.06 -1.09 -17.40
C GLY A 248 -14.50 -0.87 -15.94
N MET A 249 -15.78 -1.05 -15.63
CA MET A 249 -16.32 -0.85 -14.29
C MET A 249 -15.73 -1.87 -13.31
N THR A 250 -15.28 -1.41 -12.14
CA THR A 250 -14.92 -2.32 -11.05
C THR A 250 -16.19 -2.79 -10.31
N TRP A 251 -16.11 -3.87 -9.52
CA TRP A 251 -17.27 -4.29 -8.74
C TRP A 251 -17.52 -3.34 -7.56
N GLU A 252 -16.45 -2.73 -7.01
CA GLU A 252 -16.56 -1.66 -6.03
C GLU A 252 -17.39 -0.51 -6.58
N ASP A 253 -17.07 -0.05 -7.80
CA ASP A 253 -17.83 1.00 -8.50
C ASP A 253 -19.30 0.62 -8.69
N VAL A 254 -19.56 -0.61 -9.13
CA VAL A 254 -20.91 -1.10 -9.42
C VAL A 254 -21.77 -1.13 -8.16
N LEU A 255 -21.24 -1.69 -7.07
CA LEU A 255 -21.99 -1.77 -5.81
C LEU A 255 -22.21 -0.38 -5.20
N SER A 256 -21.23 0.52 -5.30
CA SER A 256 -21.37 1.89 -4.85
C SER A 256 -22.40 2.68 -5.68
N ALA A 257 -22.44 2.46 -7.00
CA ALA A 257 -23.35 3.18 -7.90
C ALA A 257 -24.79 2.65 -7.87
N ALA A 258 -24.98 1.34 -7.72
CA ALA A 258 -26.30 0.70 -7.78
C ALA A 258 -27.17 1.00 -6.54
N GLY A 259 -26.57 1.18 -5.36
CA GLY A 259 -27.33 1.43 -4.12
C GLY A 259 -28.32 0.29 -3.79
N PRO A 260 -29.42 0.56 -3.05
CA PRO A 260 -30.41 -0.45 -2.71
C PRO A 260 -31.40 -0.77 -3.84
N ALA A 261 -31.38 0.00 -4.94
CA ALA A 261 -32.40 -0.05 -5.99
C ALA A 261 -32.28 -1.25 -6.94
N VAL A 262 -31.13 -1.95 -6.94
CA VAL A 262 -30.91 -3.13 -7.77
C VAL A 262 -30.72 -4.34 -6.86
N GLU A 263 -31.33 -5.45 -7.27
CA GLU A 263 -31.18 -6.73 -6.59
C GLU A 263 -29.70 -7.13 -6.51
N LYS A 264 -29.22 -7.37 -5.28
CA LYS A 264 -27.79 -7.66 -5.07
C LYS A 264 -27.37 -8.97 -5.72
N ALA A 265 -28.22 -9.99 -5.79
CA ALA A 265 -27.87 -11.25 -6.46
C ALA A 265 -27.43 -11.01 -7.91
N ARG A 266 -28.26 -10.30 -8.69
CA ARG A 266 -27.99 -9.95 -10.09
C ARG A 266 -26.71 -9.14 -10.29
N LEU A 267 -26.46 -8.16 -9.42
CA LEU A 267 -25.22 -7.36 -9.47
C LEU A 267 -23.97 -8.22 -9.25
N TRP A 268 -24.06 -9.18 -8.34
CA TRP A 268 -22.94 -10.08 -8.03
C TRP A 268 -22.71 -11.06 -9.18
N GLU A 269 -23.76 -11.65 -9.75
CA GLU A 269 -23.67 -12.51 -10.95
C GLU A 269 -23.03 -11.79 -12.13
N ALA A 270 -23.40 -10.52 -12.39
CA ALA A 270 -22.79 -9.72 -13.46
C ALA A 270 -21.32 -9.33 -13.18
N ALA A 271 -20.89 -9.32 -11.92
CA ALA A 271 -19.54 -8.94 -11.51
C ALA A 271 -18.55 -10.10 -11.43
N ILE A 272 -19.00 -11.30 -11.02
CA ILE A 272 -18.17 -12.48 -10.77
C ILE A 272 -17.31 -12.89 -11.97
N PRO A 273 -17.81 -12.94 -13.23
CA PRO A 273 -17.01 -13.35 -14.38
C PRO A 273 -15.75 -12.50 -14.62
N ARG A 274 -15.66 -11.34 -13.97
CA ARG A 274 -14.56 -10.37 -14.14
C ARG A 274 -13.49 -10.48 -13.05
N TRP A 275 -13.70 -11.33 -12.05
CA TRP A 275 -12.82 -11.40 -10.89
C TRP A 275 -11.61 -12.29 -11.13
N GLY A 276 -10.45 -11.83 -10.67
CA GLY A 276 -9.28 -12.67 -10.57
C GLY A 276 -9.42 -13.70 -9.44
N THR A 277 -8.66 -14.78 -9.51
CA THR A 277 -8.71 -15.93 -8.58
C THR A 277 -8.68 -15.50 -7.11
N TRP A 278 -7.75 -14.61 -6.74
CA TRP A 278 -7.64 -14.09 -5.38
C TRP A 278 -8.91 -13.38 -4.90
N ARG A 279 -9.57 -12.63 -5.79
CA ARG A 279 -10.83 -11.95 -5.44
C ARG A 279 -11.90 -12.99 -5.13
N CYS A 280 -12.09 -13.98 -6.00
CA CYS A 280 -13.06 -15.04 -5.78
C CYS A 280 -12.85 -15.73 -4.42
N CYS A 281 -11.61 -15.95 -4.01
CA CYS A 281 -11.29 -16.51 -2.69
C CYS A 281 -11.77 -15.61 -1.55
N VAL A 282 -11.41 -14.33 -1.56
CA VAL A 282 -11.71 -13.39 -0.46
C VAL A 282 -13.19 -13.02 -0.39
N THR A 283 -13.90 -12.98 -1.53
CA THR A 283 -15.31 -12.60 -1.58
C THR A 283 -16.28 -13.78 -1.59
N SER A 284 -15.78 -15.02 -1.67
CA SER A 284 -16.56 -16.26 -1.72
C SER A 284 -17.70 -16.30 -0.70
N ARG A 285 -17.41 -16.02 0.58
CA ARG A 285 -18.42 -16.07 1.64
C ARG A 285 -19.50 -15.00 1.49
N ALA A 286 -19.13 -13.83 0.96
CA ALA A 286 -20.05 -12.72 0.74
C ALA A 286 -20.91 -12.93 -0.52
N SER A 287 -20.34 -13.51 -1.58
CA SER A 287 -21.06 -13.83 -2.81
C SER A 287 -22.04 -14.99 -2.61
N THR A 288 -21.62 -16.07 -1.96
CA THR A 288 -22.48 -17.25 -1.74
C THR A 288 -23.75 -16.88 -0.98
N ARG A 289 -23.66 -16.05 0.07
CA ARG A 289 -24.83 -15.61 0.86
C ARG A 289 -25.82 -14.74 0.08
N ARG A 290 -25.37 -14.08 -0.99
CA ARG A 290 -26.19 -13.13 -1.76
C ARG A 290 -26.75 -13.72 -3.05
N VAL A 291 -25.99 -14.61 -3.70
CA VAL A 291 -26.37 -15.29 -4.94
C VAL A 291 -27.19 -16.55 -4.65
N CYS A 292 -26.86 -17.28 -3.58
CA CYS A 292 -27.67 -18.38 -3.07
C CYS A 292 -28.14 -18.01 -1.65
N PRO A 293 -29.17 -17.16 -1.50
CA PRO A 293 -29.84 -17.04 -0.21
C PRO A 293 -30.46 -18.40 0.06
N THR A 294 -29.83 -19.21 0.90
CA THR A 294 -30.41 -20.48 1.33
C THR A 294 -31.81 -20.20 1.87
N THR A 295 -32.84 -20.67 1.17
CA THR A 295 -34.04 -21.17 1.85
C THR A 295 -33.51 -22.15 2.87
N SER A 296 -33.46 -21.72 4.13
CA SER A 296 -33.06 -22.58 5.23
C SER A 296 -34.02 -23.77 5.22
N PRO A 297 -33.59 -25.01 4.93
CA PRO A 297 -34.38 -26.14 5.36
C PRO A 297 -34.25 -26.12 6.88
N SER A 298 -35.33 -25.73 7.56
CA SER A 298 -35.51 -25.97 8.98
C SER A 298 -35.38 -27.48 9.21
N GLY A 299 -34.16 -27.98 9.44
CA GLY A 299 -33.96 -29.43 9.52
C GLY A 299 -32.53 -29.93 9.76
N TRP A 300 -31.49 -29.10 9.70
CA TRP A 300 -30.14 -29.57 9.98
C TRP A 300 -29.65 -29.03 11.33
N ARG A 301 -30.03 -29.74 12.41
CA ARG A 301 -29.30 -29.68 13.68
C ARG A 301 -27.84 -30.04 13.40
N ARG A 302 -26.92 -29.12 13.71
CA ARG A 302 -25.49 -29.43 13.78
C ARG A 302 -25.24 -30.31 15.01
N SER A 303 -25.30 -31.62 14.86
CA SER A 303 -24.60 -32.55 15.76
C SER A 303 -23.11 -32.49 15.39
N TRP A 304 -22.37 -31.64 16.11
CA TRP A 304 -20.92 -31.77 16.15
C TRP A 304 -20.59 -32.97 17.03
N PRO A 305 -19.83 -33.98 16.56
CA PRO A 305 -19.32 -35.01 17.44
C PRO A 305 -18.30 -34.36 18.38
N THR A 306 -18.52 -34.54 19.69
CA THR A 306 -17.54 -34.24 20.73
C THR A 306 -16.24 -35.00 20.43
N PRO A 307 -15.05 -34.40 20.60
CA PRO A 307 -13.81 -35.12 20.38
C PRO A 307 -13.67 -36.22 21.44
N THR A 308 -13.66 -37.47 20.98
CA THR A 308 -13.36 -38.64 21.77
C THR A 308 -11.95 -38.56 22.32
N ARG A 309 -11.86 -38.69 23.64
CA ARG A 309 -10.65 -38.70 24.45
C ARG A 309 -9.76 -39.88 24.01
N TRP A 310 -8.52 -39.58 23.62
CA TRP A 310 -7.49 -40.59 23.34
C TRP A 310 -7.25 -41.49 24.58
N PRO A 311 -7.18 -42.83 24.43
CA PRO A 311 -6.89 -43.70 25.56
C PRO A 311 -5.39 -43.67 25.88
N GLY A 312 -5.08 -43.20 27.09
CA GLY A 312 -3.73 -43.26 27.67
C GLY A 312 -3.34 -44.70 27.98
N ARG A 313 -2.15 -45.10 27.51
CA ARG A 313 -1.46 -46.33 27.94
C ARG A 313 -1.20 -46.28 29.43
N GLY A 314 -1.67 -47.31 30.15
CA GLY A 314 -1.28 -47.58 31.51
C GLY A 314 0.13 -48.17 31.59
N SER A 315 0.88 -47.75 32.61
CA SER A 315 1.94 -48.54 33.21
C SER A 315 1.85 -48.41 34.72
N SER A 316 2.03 -49.56 35.36
CA SER A 316 1.71 -49.97 36.72
C SER A 316 2.45 -49.25 37.86
N ARG A 317 1.70 -49.12 38.97
CA ARG A 317 2.06 -49.09 40.40
C ARG A 317 3.50 -49.46 40.79
N THR A 318 4.06 -48.69 41.74
CA THR A 318 4.41 -49.10 43.12
C THR A 318 4.72 -47.85 43.96
N GLY A 319 4.03 -47.65 45.10
CA GLY A 319 4.71 -47.67 46.40
C GLY A 319 4.18 -46.55 47.31
N SER A 320 4.14 -46.81 48.62
CA SER A 320 3.15 -46.32 49.57
C SER A 320 3.73 -45.31 50.59
N SER A 321 2.95 -44.26 50.95
CA SER A 321 2.78 -43.61 52.28
C SER A 321 3.99 -43.01 53.07
N PRO A 322 3.78 -42.21 54.15
CA PRO A 322 2.87 -41.06 54.30
C PRO A 322 3.47 -39.86 55.14
N ARG A 323 2.66 -38.79 55.28
CA ARG A 323 2.64 -37.73 56.35
C ARG A 323 3.82 -36.75 56.48
N THR A 324 3.53 -35.45 56.36
CA THR A 324 3.37 -34.50 57.50
C THR A 324 3.00 -33.09 57.02
N SER A 325 2.54 -32.30 57.98
CA SER A 325 1.77 -31.07 57.93
C SER A 325 2.56 -29.79 57.59
N ARG A 326 1.88 -28.78 57.04
CA ARG A 326 1.71 -27.45 57.68
C ARG A 326 0.78 -26.54 56.87
N ARG A 327 -0.32 -26.17 57.53
CA ARG A 327 -1.19 -25.03 57.18
C ARG A 327 -0.49 -23.72 57.54
N ARG A 328 -0.64 -22.68 56.71
CA ARG A 328 -0.69 -21.29 57.16
C ARG A 328 -1.86 -20.56 56.48
N ARG A 329 -2.67 -19.90 57.31
CA ARG A 329 -3.76 -18.97 57.00
C ARG A 329 -3.21 -17.56 56.83
N CYS A 330 -3.88 -16.75 55.99
CA CYS A 330 -4.15 -15.30 56.13
C CYS A 330 -5.47 -15.07 55.33
N GLY A 331 -6.62 -14.68 55.89
CA GLY A 331 -7.00 -13.32 56.34
C GLY A 331 -7.30 -12.44 55.11
N GLY A 332 -8.48 -11.91 54.77
CA GLY A 332 -9.73 -11.64 55.50
C GLY A 332 -9.97 -10.12 55.57
N GLY A 333 -10.95 -9.59 54.81
CA GLY A 333 -11.48 -8.21 54.94
C GLY A 333 -11.66 -7.47 53.60
N THR A 334 -12.84 -7.48 52.94
CA THR A 334 -14.08 -6.69 53.13
C THR A 334 -14.08 -5.25 52.57
N ARG A 335 -15.04 -4.99 51.67
CA ARG A 335 -15.91 -3.79 51.47
C ARG A 335 -16.22 -3.59 49.97
N SER A 336 -17.37 -4.05 49.49
CA SER A 336 -18.70 -3.40 49.50
C SER A 336 -18.85 -2.25 48.48
N THR A 337 -19.42 -2.59 47.33
CA THR A 337 -20.11 -1.71 46.35
C THR A 337 -21.38 -1.08 46.92
N PRO A 338 -21.88 -0.01 46.29
CA PRO A 338 -23.27 -0.07 45.85
C PRO A 338 -23.51 0.45 44.41
N ARG A 339 -24.59 -0.09 43.81
CA ARG A 339 -25.23 0.33 42.55
C ARG A 339 -26.23 1.46 42.79
N CYS A 340 -26.47 2.25 41.73
CA CYS A 340 -27.73 2.87 41.24
C CYS A 340 -27.31 4.08 40.38
N GLY A 341 -27.85 4.43 39.22
CA GLY A 341 -29.07 4.08 38.49
C GLY A 341 -29.57 5.35 37.79
N THR A 342 -30.13 5.21 36.57
CA THR A 342 -30.97 6.22 35.82
C THR A 342 -30.29 7.52 35.35
N ARG A 343 -30.64 8.21 34.25
CA ARG A 343 -31.33 7.98 32.97
C ARG A 343 -31.25 9.36 32.22
N TRP A 344 -31.11 9.32 30.89
CA TRP A 344 -31.74 10.21 29.89
C TRP A 344 -31.09 11.54 29.42
N ARG A 345 -30.83 11.52 28.09
CA ARG A 345 -31.24 12.46 27.02
C ARG A 345 -30.40 13.71 26.68
N THR A 346 -29.87 13.64 25.45
CA THR A 346 -29.93 14.62 24.33
C THR A 346 -29.69 16.11 24.61
N CYS A 347 -28.70 16.72 23.93
CA CYS A 347 -29.00 17.67 22.85
C CYS A 347 -27.76 18.05 22.01
N ARG A 348 -28.03 18.27 20.73
CA ARG A 348 -27.15 18.86 19.69
C ARG A 348 -27.14 20.39 19.81
N ARG A 349 -26.13 20.98 19.13
CA ARG A 349 -26.09 22.26 18.38
C ARG A 349 -25.43 23.51 19.00
N CYS A 350 -24.51 24.03 18.16
CA CYS A 350 -24.32 25.43 17.74
C CYS A 350 -23.56 26.45 18.61
N ARG A 351 -22.46 26.95 18.03
CA ARG A 351 -22.03 28.36 17.88
C ARG A 351 -20.86 28.32 16.85
N VAL A 352 -20.90 28.79 15.60
CA VAL A 352 -21.28 30.08 14.96
C VAL A 352 -20.55 31.29 15.52
N ALA A 353 -19.49 31.65 14.78
CA ALA A 353 -19.11 32.95 14.22
C ALA A 353 -19.30 34.25 15.02
N ARG A 354 -18.20 35.03 15.05
CA ARG A 354 -18.08 36.51 15.04
C ARG A 354 -16.58 36.80 14.82
N SER A 355 -16.10 37.82 14.12
CA SER A 355 -16.70 38.86 13.29
C SER A 355 -15.53 39.64 12.65
N SER A 356 -15.75 40.08 11.42
CA SER A 356 -15.00 41.06 10.65
C SER A 356 -14.76 42.40 11.34
N SER A 357 -13.62 43.04 11.06
CA SER A 357 -13.50 44.51 11.03
C SER A 357 -12.39 44.96 10.08
N SER A 358 -12.80 45.86 9.18
CA SER A 358 -12.02 46.57 8.16
C SER A 358 -11.49 47.91 8.70
N THR A 359 -10.28 48.35 8.35
CA THR A 359 -10.00 49.80 8.20
C THR A 359 -8.87 50.14 7.22
N ARG A 360 -9.26 50.95 6.24
CA ARG A 360 -8.58 51.86 5.29
C ARG A 360 -7.25 52.56 5.67
N ARG A 361 -6.52 52.93 4.60
CA ARG A 361 -5.67 54.14 4.34
C ARG A 361 -4.28 54.14 5.00
N ARG A 362 -3.16 54.63 4.42
CA ARG A 362 -2.91 55.70 3.44
C ARG A 362 -1.48 55.54 2.84
N ARG A 363 -1.30 55.99 1.60
CA ARG A 363 -0.01 56.33 0.97
C ARG A 363 0.71 57.45 1.72
N CYS A 364 2.05 57.44 1.72
CA CYS A 364 2.88 58.65 1.70
C CYS A 364 4.11 58.45 0.80
N ARG A 365 4.15 59.24 -0.27
CA ARG A 365 5.35 59.60 -1.05
C ARG A 365 6.05 60.78 -0.35
N ARG A 366 7.38 60.80 -0.34
CA ARG A 366 8.26 61.99 -0.43
C ARG A 366 9.56 61.50 -1.07
N ALA A 367 9.91 61.87 -2.30
CA ALA A 367 10.37 63.18 -2.79
C ALA A 367 11.74 63.57 -2.21
N GLY A 368 12.75 63.58 -3.07
CA GLY A 368 14.13 63.98 -2.77
C GLY A 368 14.94 64.06 -4.07
N SER A 369 14.76 65.16 -4.79
CA SER A 369 15.49 65.59 -5.98
C SER A 369 16.96 65.91 -5.70
N ARG A 370 17.86 65.56 -6.63
CA ARG A 370 19.07 66.31 -7.06
C ARG A 370 19.80 65.45 -8.12
N SER A 371 19.66 65.78 -9.40
CA SER A 371 20.54 66.68 -10.18
C SER A 371 21.97 66.16 -10.33
N GLY A 372 22.36 65.89 -11.58
CA GLY A 372 23.68 66.30 -12.04
C GLY A 372 24.62 65.21 -12.56
N ARG A 373 24.75 65.23 -13.90
CA ARG A 373 26.01 65.11 -14.66
C ARG A 373 26.64 63.71 -14.85
N ARG A 374 26.60 63.34 -16.14
CA ARG A 374 27.65 62.67 -16.93
C ARG A 374 29.06 62.80 -16.33
N CYS A 375 29.79 61.69 -16.29
CA CYS A 375 31.04 61.52 -17.04
C CYS A 375 31.46 60.06 -17.10
N ARG A 376 31.96 59.65 -18.28
CA ARG A 376 32.66 58.40 -18.55
C ARG A 376 34.00 58.36 -17.79
N ARG A 377 34.36 57.19 -17.24
CA ARG A 377 35.44 56.33 -17.74
C ARG A 377 35.37 54.99 -17.03
#